data_AF-A0A9E7ARL7-F1
#
_entry.id   AF-A0A9E7ARL7-F1
#
_cell.length_a   1.000
_cell.length_b   1.000
_cell.length_c   1.000
_cell.angle_alpha   90.00
_cell.angle_beta   90.00
_cell.angle_gamma   90.00
#
_symmetry.space_group_name_H-M   'P 1'
#
loop_
_entity.id
_entity.type
_entity.pdbx_description
1 polymer ?
#
loop_
_entity_poly.entity_id
_entity_poly.type
_entity_poly.pdbx_seq_one_letter_code
_entity_poly.pdbx_strand_id
1 'polypeptide(L)'
;MTQPNLPGGNQGYQQFQGGGQFQGDSQFQQPGQFPGATQSQGAAQFAGNAPQPATTAPVGAFKYELGQPFAIPLSEDYIEVPRAMSRVWISLGLGVFFLIPVISSAAKLVGGKATTTDTVVLVICLILSLFLLFAAFVLANTKLTINATGFHISTGTARQHVPWPHSRTAFYASVSGREINPVKEATMPRTCNCLLVDSSGAHLLPGLVSSGAGTNAAESKLVAEINRIWAWGLAKGYTQVAPEYFPLSGVHALKEKQRQVQIARYQLQDF
;
A
#
# COMPACT_ATOMS: atom_id res chain seq x y z
N MET A 1 -28.60 24.17 -58.40
CA MET A 1 -28.62 23.10 -57.38
C MET A 1 -27.83 21.95 -57.95
N THR A 2 -26.59 21.80 -57.51
CA THR A 2 -25.59 20.88 -58.08
C THR A 2 -24.77 20.29 -56.92
N GLN A 3 -24.46 19.00 -57.06
CA GLN A 3 -23.84 18.06 -56.11
C GLN A 3 -22.67 18.60 -55.25
N PRO A 4 -22.35 17.88 -54.16
CA PRO A 4 -20.95 17.51 -53.91
C PRO A 4 -20.64 16.04 -54.19
N ASN A 5 -19.56 15.90 -54.93
CA ASN A 5 -18.88 14.72 -55.43
C ASN A 5 -18.02 14.08 -54.32
N LEU A 6 -17.88 12.74 -54.32
CA LEU A 6 -16.80 12.03 -53.61
C LEU A 6 -15.46 12.21 -54.35
N PRO A 7 -14.35 12.16 -53.61
CA PRO A 7 -13.27 11.21 -53.92
C PRO A 7 -12.78 10.52 -52.62
N GLY A 8 -12.32 9.27 -52.54
CA GLY A 8 -11.57 8.43 -53.47
C GLY A 8 -10.22 8.03 -52.81
N GLY A 9 -9.92 6.73 -52.73
CA GLY A 9 -8.56 6.17 -52.46
C GLY A 9 -8.22 5.93 -50.97
N ASN A 10 -8.19 4.71 -50.41
CA ASN A 10 -7.45 3.47 -50.69
C ASN A 10 -6.02 3.44 -50.06
N GLN A 11 -5.62 2.22 -49.61
CA GLN A 11 -4.33 1.78 -49.06
C GLN A 11 -4.14 1.92 -47.54
N GLY A 12 -3.73 0.91 -46.79
CA GLY A 12 -3.18 -0.40 -47.13
C GLY A 12 -2.39 -0.88 -45.91
N TYR A 13 -2.57 -2.15 -45.56
CA TYR A 13 -1.73 -2.84 -44.58
C TYR A 13 -0.25 -2.65 -44.94
N GLN A 14 0.56 -2.16 -44.01
CA GLN A 14 2.02 -2.23 -44.11
C GLN A 14 2.57 -3.14 -43.03
N GLN A 15 2.70 -4.41 -43.42
CA GLN A 15 3.75 -5.30 -42.97
C GLN A 15 5.10 -4.58 -43.09
N PHE A 16 5.90 -4.59 -42.03
CA PHE A 16 7.34 -4.44 -42.16
C PHE A 16 7.94 -5.85 -42.27
N GLN A 17 8.23 -6.27 -43.50
CA GLN A 17 9.10 -7.40 -43.79
C GLN A 17 10.06 -7.04 -44.92
N GLY A 18 11.34 -7.12 -44.60
CA GLY A 18 12.51 -6.98 -45.48
C GLY A 18 13.73 -6.86 -44.58
N GLY A 19 14.69 -7.78 -44.51
CA GLY A 19 15.14 -8.78 -45.47
C GLY A 19 16.63 -8.50 -45.72
N GLY A 20 17.51 -9.32 -45.14
CA GLY A 20 18.96 -9.23 -45.31
C GLY A 20 19.66 -10.41 -44.64
N GLN A 21 20.20 -11.29 -45.47
CA GLN A 21 20.69 -12.65 -45.20
C GLN A 21 22.05 -12.67 -44.49
N PHE A 22 22.27 -13.63 -43.59
CA PHE A 22 23.54 -14.37 -43.49
C PHE A 22 23.24 -15.84 -43.14
N GLN A 23 24.18 -16.71 -43.49
CA GLN A 23 24.03 -18.05 -44.07
C GLN A 23 24.69 -19.11 -43.17
N GLY A 24 24.12 -20.34 -43.12
CA GLY A 24 24.72 -21.58 -42.57
C GLY A 24 24.78 -21.65 -41.03
N ASP A 25 24.54 -22.75 -40.33
CA ASP A 25 24.53 -24.17 -40.69
C ASP A 25 23.56 -24.98 -39.81
N SER A 26 23.07 -26.06 -40.41
CA SER A 26 22.21 -27.13 -39.91
C SER A 26 22.84 -27.98 -38.80
N GLN A 27 22.04 -28.40 -37.80
CA GLN A 27 21.88 -29.84 -37.48
C GLN A 27 20.72 -30.11 -36.50
N PHE A 28 19.83 -31.01 -36.93
CA PHE A 28 18.76 -31.63 -36.17
C PHE A 28 19.31 -32.81 -35.36
N GLN A 29 18.92 -32.97 -34.08
CA GLN A 29 18.78 -34.31 -33.48
C GLN A 29 17.89 -34.30 -32.21
N GLN A 30 16.78 -35.04 -32.26
CA GLN A 30 16.04 -35.63 -31.14
C GLN A 30 16.23 -37.17 -31.23
N PRO A 31 15.70 -38.05 -30.34
CA PRO A 31 15.49 -38.04 -28.87
C PRO A 31 16.00 -39.36 -28.18
N GLY A 32 16.03 -39.41 -26.84
CA GLY A 32 15.79 -40.68 -26.09
C GLY A 32 16.74 -41.09 -24.94
N GLN A 33 16.09 -41.60 -23.87
CA GLN A 33 16.55 -42.57 -22.84
C GLN A 33 17.03 -42.08 -21.44
N PHE A 34 16.14 -42.24 -20.46
CA PHE A 34 16.40 -42.58 -19.04
C PHE A 34 16.88 -44.06 -18.94
N PRO A 35 17.64 -44.53 -17.91
CA PRO A 35 17.23 -44.50 -16.49
C PRO A 35 18.36 -44.42 -15.41
N GLY A 36 18.00 -44.16 -14.15
CA GLY A 36 18.89 -44.40 -13.00
C GLY A 36 18.39 -43.80 -11.68
N ALA A 37 17.77 -44.64 -10.84
CA ALA A 37 17.40 -44.31 -9.46
C ALA A 37 18.54 -44.70 -8.50
N THR A 38 18.95 -43.82 -7.57
CA THR A 38 19.34 -44.22 -6.19
C THR A 38 19.49 -43.05 -5.20
N GLN A 39 18.92 -43.28 -4.01
CA GLN A 39 19.37 -42.90 -2.66
C GLN A 39 19.16 -41.49 -2.09
N SER A 40 18.15 -41.45 -1.21
CA SER A 40 18.01 -40.60 -0.03
C SER A 40 19.03 -40.94 1.07
N GLN A 41 19.62 -39.92 1.70
CA GLN A 41 20.27 -39.86 3.03
C GLN A 41 20.77 -38.40 3.14
N GLY A 42 20.36 -37.54 4.07
CA GLY A 42 20.41 -37.68 5.52
C GLY A 42 21.47 -36.70 6.05
N ALA A 43 21.06 -35.53 6.56
CA ALA A 43 21.89 -34.70 7.46
C ALA A 43 20.99 -33.80 8.31
N ALA A 44 20.57 -34.35 9.44
CA ALA A 44 20.11 -33.55 10.58
C ALA A 44 21.33 -32.95 11.31
N GLN A 45 21.05 -31.90 12.09
CA GLN A 45 21.88 -31.29 13.13
C GLN A 45 22.94 -30.27 12.67
N PHE A 46 22.66 -29.00 12.93
CA PHE A 46 23.43 -28.24 13.92
C PHE A 46 22.52 -27.23 14.63
N ALA A 47 22.23 -27.52 15.90
CA ALA A 47 21.65 -26.58 16.84
C ALA A 47 22.75 -25.59 17.28
N GLY A 48 22.51 -24.31 17.07
CA GLY A 48 23.30 -23.22 17.65
C GLY A 48 22.37 -22.33 18.48
N ASN A 49 22.40 -22.51 19.79
CA ASN A 49 21.68 -21.70 20.77
C ASN A 49 22.08 -20.23 20.65
N ALA A 50 21.16 -19.38 20.19
CA ALA A 50 21.21 -17.93 20.40
C ALA A 50 19.97 -17.54 21.22
N PRO A 51 20.10 -16.74 22.30
CA PRO A 51 18.94 -16.26 23.06
C PRO A 51 18.08 -15.39 22.15
N GLN A 52 16.93 -15.92 21.74
CA GLN A 52 15.95 -15.18 20.95
C GLN A 52 15.25 -14.18 21.88
N PRO A 53 15.31 -12.86 21.60
CA PRO A 53 14.49 -11.90 22.32
C PRO A 53 13.01 -12.26 22.14
N ALA A 54 12.27 -12.30 23.24
CA ALA A 54 10.84 -12.58 23.23
C ALA A 54 10.08 -11.46 22.51
N THR A 55 9.87 -11.64 21.21
CA THR A 55 8.84 -10.94 20.43
C THR A 55 7.99 -11.98 19.74
N THR A 56 6.73 -12.08 20.18
CA THR A 56 5.65 -12.93 19.66
C THR A 56 5.25 -12.54 18.24
N ALA A 57 6.13 -12.73 17.26
CA ALA A 57 5.76 -12.91 15.87
C ALA A 57 5.82 -14.44 15.59
N PRO A 58 4.81 -15.03 14.92
CA PRO A 58 4.91 -16.42 14.50
C PRO A 58 6.20 -16.63 13.69
N VAL A 59 6.92 -17.71 13.97
CA VAL A 59 8.07 -18.13 13.17
C VAL A 59 7.54 -18.45 11.77
N GLY A 60 7.89 -17.64 10.76
CA GLY A 60 7.34 -17.73 9.38
C GLY A 60 6.44 -16.57 8.95
N ALA A 61 6.65 -15.35 9.46
CA ALA A 61 5.96 -14.17 8.95
C ALA A 61 6.79 -13.48 7.86
N PHE A 62 6.29 -13.44 6.62
CA PHE A 62 6.91 -12.64 5.57
C PHE A 62 6.74 -11.16 5.89
N LYS A 63 7.86 -10.48 6.13
CA LYS A 63 7.88 -9.02 6.26
C LYS A 63 7.72 -8.43 4.87
N TYR A 64 6.54 -7.91 4.59
CA TYR A 64 6.30 -7.19 3.35
C TYR A 64 7.14 -5.92 3.37
N GLU A 65 7.74 -5.56 2.24
CA GLU A 65 8.35 -4.26 2.06
C GLU A 65 7.70 -3.60 0.84
N LEU A 66 7.18 -2.39 1.04
CA LEU A 66 6.52 -1.65 -0.01
C LEU A 66 7.52 -1.33 -1.14
N GLY A 67 7.16 -1.67 -2.38
CA GLY A 67 8.01 -1.41 -3.55
C GLY A 67 8.97 -2.53 -3.93
N GLN A 68 8.93 -3.68 -3.25
CA GLN A 68 9.74 -4.84 -3.65
C GLN A 68 9.31 -5.36 -5.04
N PRO A 69 10.24 -5.60 -5.98
CA PRO A 69 9.89 -5.94 -7.37
C PRO A 69 9.41 -7.38 -7.56
N PHE A 70 9.55 -8.24 -6.55
CA PHE A 70 9.23 -9.66 -6.65
C PHE A 70 7.84 -9.98 -6.06
N ALA A 71 7.23 -11.06 -6.56
CA ALA A 71 5.94 -11.56 -6.09
C ALA A 71 6.04 -12.06 -4.64
N ILE A 72 4.95 -11.91 -3.87
CA ILE A 72 4.90 -12.43 -2.50
C ILE A 72 5.03 -13.96 -2.56
N PRO A 73 5.96 -14.57 -1.79
CA PRO A 73 6.15 -16.00 -1.80
C PRO A 73 4.86 -16.76 -1.43
N LEU A 74 4.51 -17.78 -2.21
CA LEU A 74 3.33 -18.63 -1.93
C LEU A 74 3.57 -19.64 -0.81
N SER A 75 4.83 -19.87 -0.43
CA SER A 75 5.22 -20.68 0.74
C SER A 75 4.80 -20.05 2.07
N GLU A 76 4.53 -18.76 2.07
CA GLU A 76 4.18 -18.01 3.27
C GLU A 76 2.66 -17.92 3.39
N ASP A 77 2.14 -18.15 4.58
CA ASP A 77 0.71 -18.06 4.90
C ASP A 77 0.35 -16.74 5.60
N TYR A 78 1.37 -15.94 5.93
CA TYR A 78 1.25 -14.76 6.78
C TYR A 78 2.12 -13.60 6.28
N ILE A 79 1.50 -12.44 6.10
CA ILE A 79 2.18 -11.21 5.70
C ILE A 79 2.04 -10.18 6.81
N GLU A 80 3.17 -9.66 7.30
CA GLU A 80 3.20 -8.47 8.16
C GLU A 80 3.55 -7.25 7.30
N VAL A 81 2.63 -6.29 7.22
CA VAL A 81 2.85 -5.03 6.49
C VAL A 81 3.67 -4.09 7.38
N PRO A 82 4.71 -3.43 6.85
CA PRO A 82 5.62 -2.64 7.66
C PRO A 82 4.92 -1.37 8.14
N ARG A 83 5.28 -0.95 9.35
CA ARG A 83 4.74 0.26 9.96
C ARG A 83 5.18 1.50 9.21
N ALA A 84 4.28 2.47 9.06
CA ALA A 84 4.62 3.80 8.57
C ALA A 84 5.36 4.63 9.64
N MET A 85 6.58 4.21 10.01
CA MET A 85 7.39 4.77 11.10
C MET A 85 7.69 6.27 10.91
N SER A 86 7.74 6.76 9.68
CA SER A 86 7.95 8.19 9.37
C SER A 86 6.90 9.09 10.04
N ARG A 87 5.64 8.64 10.16
CA ARG A 87 4.57 9.39 10.81
C ARG A 87 4.71 9.43 12.33
N VAL A 88 5.33 8.41 12.92
CA VAL A 88 5.67 8.36 14.36
C VAL A 88 6.76 9.38 14.67
N TRP A 89 7.82 9.45 13.85
CA TRP A 89 8.90 10.42 14.04
C TRP A 89 8.44 11.87 13.87
N ILE A 90 7.54 12.15 12.93
CA ILE A 90 6.96 13.48 12.74
C ILE A 90 6.15 13.90 13.97
N SER A 91 5.28 13.02 14.47
CA SER A 91 4.46 13.32 15.66
C SER A 91 5.32 13.50 16.91
N LEU A 92 6.36 12.68 17.09
CA LEU A 92 7.31 12.83 18.18
C LEU A 92 8.10 14.14 18.10
N GLY A 93 8.64 14.47 16.91
CA GLY A 93 9.39 15.71 16.69
C GLY A 93 8.56 16.97 16.92
N LEU A 94 7.31 16.98 16.45
CA LEU A 94 6.37 18.08 16.73
C LEU A 94 6.01 18.16 18.21
N GLY A 95 5.80 17.02 18.88
CA GLY A 95 5.55 16.98 20.33
C GLY A 95 6.68 17.64 21.11
N VAL A 96 7.94 17.33 20.79
CA VAL A 96 9.12 17.95 21.44
C VAL A 96 9.19 19.45 21.17
N PHE A 97 8.88 19.91 19.95
CA PHE A 97 8.84 21.33 19.62
C PHE A 97 7.84 22.11 20.50
N PHE A 98 6.66 21.54 20.76
CA PHE A 98 5.66 22.15 21.63
C PHE A 98 6.03 22.14 23.12
N LEU A 99 7.04 21.36 23.56
CA LEU A 99 7.54 21.42 24.93
C LEU A 99 8.47 22.61 25.19
N ILE A 100 9.11 23.17 24.16
CA ILE A 100 9.99 24.34 24.27
C ILE A 100 9.28 25.55 24.92
N PRO A 101 8.10 26.00 24.44
CA PRO A 101 7.38 27.09 25.08
C PRO A 101 6.81 26.70 26.46
N VAL A 102 6.52 25.42 26.72
CA VAL A 102 6.05 24.95 28.03
C VAL A 102 7.12 25.17 29.10
N ILE A 103 8.39 24.86 28.81
CA ILE A 103 9.51 25.07 29.74
C ILE A 103 9.69 26.56 30.06
N SER A 104 9.63 27.43 29.05
CA SER A 104 9.76 28.89 29.20
C SER A 104 8.60 29.49 30.02
N SER A 105 7.35 29.12 29.71
CA SER A 105 6.18 29.58 30.44
C SER A 105 6.13 29.03 31.87
N ALA A 106 6.53 27.78 32.10
CA ALA A 106 6.61 27.18 33.44
C ALA A 106 7.64 27.90 34.33
N ALA A 107 8.81 28.26 33.78
CA ALA A 107 9.82 29.03 34.52
C ALA A 107 9.28 30.41 34.95
N LYS A 108 8.50 31.09 34.10
CA LYS A 108 7.84 32.35 34.45
C LYS A 108 6.74 32.19 35.51
N LEU A 109 6.00 31.08 35.46
CA LEU A 109 4.97 30.74 36.47
C LEU A 109 5.60 30.55 37.85
N VAL A 110 6.66 29.74 37.94
CA VAL A 110 7.40 29.51 39.20
C VAL A 110 8.05 30.81 39.69
N GLY A 111 8.52 31.66 38.79
CA GLY A 111 9.11 32.96 39.12
C GLY A 111 8.11 34.08 39.43
N GLY A 112 6.80 33.81 39.44
CA GLY A 112 5.75 34.81 39.73
C GLY A 112 5.59 35.91 38.66
N LYS A 113 6.15 35.70 37.45
CA LYS A 113 6.16 36.68 36.34
C LYS A 113 5.27 36.27 35.17
N ALA A 114 4.49 35.21 35.32
CA ALA A 114 3.65 34.70 34.26
C ALA A 114 2.47 35.62 33.99
N THR A 115 2.27 35.95 32.72
CA THR A 115 1.05 36.61 32.24
C THR A 115 -0.05 35.59 31.99
N THR A 116 -1.30 36.05 31.86
CA THR A 116 -2.42 35.24 31.39
C THR A 116 -2.11 34.59 30.04
N THR A 117 -1.42 35.31 29.14
CA THR A 117 -0.96 34.80 27.85
C THR A 117 0.04 33.66 28.00
N ASP A 118 1.04 33.78 28.88
CA ASP A 118 2.02 32.70 29.13
C ASP A 118 1.33 31.42 29.63
N THR A 119 0.29 31.58 30.46
CA THR A 119 -0.49 30.46 31.00
C THR A 119 -1.36 29.80 29.93
N VAL A 120 -2.07 30.57 29.11
CA VAL A 120 -2.89 30.04 28.00
C VAL A 120 -2.03 29.31 26.98
N VAL A 121 -0.89 29.88 26.60
CA VAL A 121 0.07 29.24 25.69
C VAL A 121 0.58 27.92 26.27
N LEU A 122 0.91 27.88 27.56
CA LEU A 122 1.34 26.64 28.22
C LEU A 122 0.28 25.56 28.14
N VAL A 123 -0.98 25.87 28.47
CA VAL A 123 -2.08 24.90 28.45
C VAL A 123 -2.30 24.35 27.04
N ILE A 124 -2.34 25.22 26.02
CA ILE A 124 -2.50 24.81 24.62
C ILE A 124 -1.35 23.91 24.18
N CYS A 125 -0.10 24.31 24.44
CA CYS A 125 1.07 23.52 24.06
C CYS A 125 1.12 22.17 24.77
N LEU A 126 0.68 22.09 26.03
CA LEU A 126 0.60 20.83 26.78
C LEU A 126 -0.46 19.90 26.19
N ILE A 127 -1.67 20.41 25.91
CA ILE A 127 -2.74 19.62 25.27
C ILE A 127 -2.28 19.11 23.89
N LEU A 128 -1.67 19.96 23.07
CA LEU A 128 -1.16 19.57 21.75
C LEU A 128 -0.03 18.54 21.86
N SER A 129 0.90 18.70 22.81
CA SER A 129 1.98 17.73 23.04
C SER A 129 1.44 16.37 23.46
N LEU A 130 0.49 16.35 24.40
CA LEU A 130 -0.15 15.12 24.85
C LEU A 130 -0.92 14.43 23.71
N PHE A 131 -1.66 15.20 22.91
CA PHE A 131 -2.36 14.68 21.74
C PHE A 131 -1.39 14.08 20.71
N LEU A 132 -0.27 14.75 20.42
CA LEU A 132 0.75 14.26 19.48
C LEU A 132 1.46 13.01 20.02
N LEU A 133 1.73 12.93 21.33
CA LEU A 133 2.28 11.74 21.96
C LEU A 133 1.30 10.56 21.90
N PHE A 134 0.01 10.81 22.17
CA PHE A 134 -1.03 9.79 22.03
C PHE A 134 -1.16 9.32 20.57
N ALA A 135 -1.14 10.25 19.61
CA ALA A 135 -1.11 9.91 18.20
C ALA A 135 0.13 9.08 17.85
N ALA A 136 1.33 9.50 18.28
CA ALA A 136 2.56 8.75 18.07
C ALA A 136 2.47 7.33 18.65
N PHE A 137 1.92 7.17 19.85
CA PHE A 137 1.67 5.87 20.48
C PHE A 137 0.72 5.01 19.64
N VAL A 138 -0.42 5.56 19.21
CA VAL A 138 -1.39 4.82 18.38
C VAL A 138 -0.72 4.39 17.09
N LEU A 139 -0.03 5.30 16.37
CA LEU A 139 0.65 5.00 15.12
C LEU A 139 1.78 3.98 15.30
N ALA A 140 2.54 4.05 16.38
CA ALA A 140 3.61 3.10 16.70
C ALA A 140 3.04 1.71 17.02
N ASN A 141 1.83 1.63 17.57
CA ASN A 141 1.19 0.36 17.88
C ASN A 141 0.33 -0.18 16.73
N THR A 142 0.11 0.60 15.67
CA THR A 142 -0.65 0.14 14.52
C THR A 142 0.05 -1.01 13.78
N LYS A 143 -0.66 -2.12 13.58
CA LYS A 143 -0.25 -3.32 12.84
C LYS A 143 -1.29 -3.64 11.77
N LEU A 144 -0.83 -4.06 10.60
CA LEU A 144 -1.66 -4.72 9.60
C LEU A 144 -1.02 -6.07 9.28
N THR A 145 -1.81 -7.12 9.45
CA THR A 145 -1.38 -8.49 9.18
C THR A 145 -2.41 -9.18 8.30
N ILE A 146 -1.95 -9.87 7.27
CA ILE A 146 -2.80 -10.48 6.24
C ILE A 146 -2.57 -11.99 6.27
N ASN A 147 -3.64 -12.76 6.32
CA ASN A 147 -3.62 -14.23 6.32
C ASN A 147 -4.82 -14.79 5.57
N ALA A 148 -5.01 -16.11 5.60
CA ALA A 148 -6.12 -16.80 4.94
C ALA A 148 -7.52 -16.25 5.30
N THR A 149 -7.71 -15.72 6.51
CA THR A 149 -9.03 -15.22 6.96
C THR A 149 -9.26 -13.75 6.61
N GLY A 150 -8.24 -13.03 6.13
CA GLY A 150 -8.36 -11.65 5.69
C GLY A 150 -7.33 -10.70 6.34
N PHE A 151 -7.78 -9.48 6.56
CA PHE A 151 -6.97 -8.34 7.02
C PHE A 151 -7.24 -8.10 8.51
N HIS A 152 -6.21 -8.29 9.33
CA HIS A 152 -6.25 -8.02 10.76
C HIS A 152 -5.54 -6.70 11.02
N ILE A 153 -6.33 -5.69 11.39
CA ILE A 153 -5.90 -4.34 11.68
C ILE A 153 -5.89 -4.20 13.19
N SER A 154 -4.73 -3.94 13.79
CA SER A 154 -4.65 -3.55 15.20
C SER A 154 -4.18 -2.11 15.23
N THR A 155 -5.05 -1.15 15.54
CA THR A 155 -4.60 0.16 16.00
C THR A 155 -4.24 0.03 17.48
N GLY A 156 -3.38 0.89 18.04
CA GLY A 156 -3.00 0.80 19.46
C GLY A 156 -4.18 0.79 20.45
N THR A 157 -5.39 1.11 20.00
CA THR A 157 -6.62 1.20 20.79
C THR A 157 -7.74 0.27 20.33
N ALA A 158 -7.67 -0.33 19.14
CA ALA A 158 -8.74 -1.16 18.59
C ALA A 158 -8.20 -2.28 17.69
N ARG A 159 -8.94 -3.38 17.59
CA ARG A 159 -8.67 -4.46 16.65
C ARG A 159 -9.87 -4.60 15.73
N GLN A 160 -9.61 -4.65 14.43
CA GLN A 160 -10.61 -4.86 13.40
C GLN A 160 -10.14 -6.01 12.52
N HIS A 161 -11.10 -6.84 12.12
CA HIS A 161 -10.89 -7.90 11.15
C HIS A 161 -11.79 -7.59 9.96
N VAL A 162 -11.21 -7.65 8.76
CA VAL A 162 -11.94 -7.48 7.50
C VAL A 162 -11.66 -8.71 6.65
N PRO A 163 -12.67 -9.44 6.18
CA PRO A 163 -12.45 -10.63 5.36
C PRO A 163 -11.85 -10.26 4.01
N TRP A 164 -11.36 -11.27 3.29
CA TRP A 164 -10.99 -11.09 1.88
C TRP A 164 -12.22 -10.64 1.08
N PRO A 165 -12.13 -9.55 0.29
CA PRO A 165 -13.21 -9.21 -0.61
C PRO A 165 -13.26 -10.18 -1.78
N HIS A 166 -14.41 -10.33 -2.43
CA HIS A 166 -14.55 -11.15 -3.64
C HIS A 166 -14.29 -10.38 -4.95
N SER A 167 -14.00 -9.08 -4.89
CA SER A 167 -13.69 -8.28 -6.07
C SER A 167 -12.42 -7.49 -5.83
N ARG A 168 -11.59 -7.37 -6.88
CA ARG A 168 -10.40 -6.51 -6.84
C ARG A 168 -10.78 -5.05 -6.65
N THR A 169 -11.96 -4.66 -7.14
CA THR A 169 -12.46 -3.28 -7.06
C THR A 169 -12.76 -2.83 -5.63
N ALA A 170 -12.88 -3.77 -4.68
CA ALA A 170 -13.07 -3.48 -3.26
C ALA A 170 -11.89 -2.69 -2.67
N PHE A 171 -10.68 -2.83 -3.23
CA PHE A 171 -9.54 -2.03 -2.81
C PHE A 171 -9.43 -0.73 -3.60
N TYR A 172 -9.15 0.36 -2.89
CA TYR A 172 -9.08 1.69 -3.45
C TYR A 172 -7.90 2.47 -2.89
N ALA A 173 -7.09 3.06 -3.77
CA ALA A 173 -6.01 3.97 -3.39
C ALA A 173 -6.58 5.39 -3.22
N SER A 174 -6.78 5.83 -1.98
CA SER A 174 -7.28 7.18 -1.69
C SER A 174 -6.14 8.15 -1.45
N VAL A 175 -6.12 9.20 -2.27
CA VAL A 175 -5.18 10.31 -2.12
C VAL A 175 -5.75 11.31 -1.11
N SER A 176 -4.93 11.72 -0.14
CA SER A 176 -5.33 12.69 0.89
C SER A 176 -4.98 14.11 0.49
N GLY A 177 -5.97 14.99 0.25
CA GLY A 177 -5.75 16.44 0.12
C GLY A 177 -6.67 17.10 -0.91
N ARG A 178 -6.64 18.43 -0.95
CA ARG A 178 -7.45 19.24 -1.89
C ARG A 178 -6.97 19.01 -3.33
N GLU A 179 -7.87 19.16 -4.29
CA GLU A 179 -7.51 19.26 -5.70
C GLU A 179 -6.64 20.51 -5.91
N ILE A 180 -5.48 20.33 -6.54
CA ILE A 180 -4.50 21.38 -6.79
C ILE A 180 -4.35 21.50 -8.30
N ASN A 181 -4.04 22.71 -8.79
CA ASN A 181 -3.72 22.92 -10.21
C ASN A 181 -2.74 21.85 -10.73
N PRO A 182 -3.03 21.18 -11.86
CA PRO A 182 -2.28 20.01 -12.33
C PRO A 182 -0.76 20.24 -12.46
N VAL A 183 -0.37 21.45 -12.86
CA VAL A 183 1.04 21.86 -13.03
C VAL A 183 1.78 21.90 -11.68
N LYS A 184 1.12 22.36 -10.61
CA LYS A 184 1.69 22.36 -9.26
C LYS A 184 1.56 20.98 -8.60
N GLU A 185 0.55 20.21 -8.99
CA GLU A 185 0.31 18.88 -8.47
C GLU A 185 1.42 17.90 -8.87
N ALA A 186 1.87 17.93 -10.13
CA ALA A 186 2.83 16.98 -10.67
C ALA A 186 4.18 16.93 -9.92
N THR A 187 4.55 18.00 -9.24
CA THR A 187 5.81 18.11 -8.50
C THR A 187 5.63 18.05 -6.97
N MET A 188 4.39 18.13 -6.48
CA MET A 188 4.13 18.16 -5.04
C MET A 188 4.12 16.74 -4.46
N PRO A 189 4.78 16.49 -3.31
CA PRO A 189 4.72 15.19 -2.67
C PRO A 189 3.28 14.90 -2.19
N ARG A 190 2.70 13.81 -2.70
CA ARG A 190 1.38 13.31 -2.33
C ARG A 190 1.52 11.97 -1.63
N THR A 191 0.57 11.70 -0.73
CA THR A 191 0.45 10.42 -0.03
C THR A 191 -0.89 9.79 -0.37
N CYS A 192 -0.85 8.49 -0.64
CA CYS A 192 -2.02 7.68 -0.91
C CYS A 192 -2.13 6.58 0.15
N ASN A 193 -3.33 6.36 0.66
CA ASN A 193 -3.63 5.30 1.62
C ASN A 193 -4.53 4.26 0.97
N CYS A 194 -4.34 2.99 1.31
CA CYS A 194 -5.23 1.92 0.87
C CYS A 194 -6.49 1.87 1.72
N LEU A 195 -7.65 1.83 1.06
CA LEU A 195 -8.94 1.53 1.66
C LEU A 195 -9.45 0.20 1.10
N LEU A 196 -10.13 -0.56 1.93
CA LEU A 196 -10.86 -1.78 1.57
C LEU A 196 -12.35 -1.55 1.82
N VAL A 197 -13.18 -1.72 0.81
CA VAL A 197 -14.62 -1.48 0.85
C VAL A 197 -15.37 -2.80 0.93
N ASP A 198 -16.22 -2.94 1.94
CA ASP A 198 -17.14 -4.07 2.10
C ASP A 198 -18.58 -3.56 2.34
N SER A 199 -19.50 -4.47 2.66
CA SER A 199 -20.89 -4.16 2.97
C SER A 199 -21.07 -3.27 4.22
N SER A 200 -20.10 -3.24 5.13
CA SER A 200 -20.09 -2.41 6.34
C SER A 200 -19.48 -1.03 6.12
N GLY A 201 -18.72 -0.84 5.03
CA GLY A 201 -18.17 0.44 4.62
C GLY A 201 -16.71 0.38 4.18
N ALA A 202 -16.02 1.51 4.27
CA ALA A 202 -14.61 1.63 3.87
C ALA A 202 -13.67 1.55 5.08
N HIS A 203 -12.75 0.59 5.05
CA HIS A 203 -11.75 0.33 6.08
C HIS A 203 -10.36 0.76 5.63
N LEU A 204 -9.67 1.55 6.44
CA LEU A 204 -8.30 1.95 6.17
C LEU A 204 -7.35 0.77 6.43
N LEU A 205 -6.49 0.43 5.47
CA LEU A 205 -5.45 -0.58 5.64
C LEU A 205 -4.12 0.12 6.01
N PRO A 206 -3.74 0.18 7.30
CA PRO A 206 -2.56 0.93 7.70
C PRO A 206 -1.27 0.24 7.24
N GLY A 207 -0.25 1.03 6.92
CA GLY A 207 1.03 0.53 6.40
C GLY A 207 1.05 0.35 4.88
N LEU A 208 -0.10 0.14 4.23
CA LEU A 208 -0.24 0.21 2.77
C LEU A 208 -0.40 1.68 2.33
N VAL A 209 0.72 2.39 2.32
CA VAL A 209 0.78 3.82 2.02
C VAL A 209 1.91 4.09 1.05
N SER A 210 1.61 4.75 -0.07
CA SER A 210 2.63 5.17 -1.03
C SER A 210 2.80 6.69 -1.02
N SER A 211 3.97 7.13 -1.49
CA SER A 211 4.23 8.54 -1.78
C SER A 211 4.89 8.73 -3.15
N GLY A 212 4.62 9.88 -3.76
CA GLY A 212 5.11 10.23 -5.09
C GLY A 212 4.96 11.71 -5.39
N ALA A 213 5.72 12.18 -6.38
CA ALA A 213 5.54 13.50 -6.97
C ALA A 213 4.24 13.48 -7.79
N GLY A 214 3.19 14.09 -7.24
CA GLY A 214 1.84 14.05 -7.78
C GLY A 214 1.02 12.82 -7.41
N THR A 215 -0.30 12.97 -7.58
CA THR A 215 -1.32 11.98 -7.23
C THR A 215 -1.12 10.70 -8.04
N ASN A 216 -0.92 10.80 -9.35
CA ASN A 216 -0.79 9.63 -10.23
C ASN A 216 0.41 8.74 -9.87
N ALA A 217 1.54 9.33 -9.46
CA ALA A 217 2.74 8.59 -9.10
C ALA A 217 2.63 7.87 -7.75
N ALA A 218 1.94 8.47 -6.78
CA ALA A 218 1.63 7.81 -5.53
C ALA A 218 0.57 6.71 -5.77
N GLU A 219 -0.49 7.02 -6.50
CA GLU A 219 -1.58 6.10 -6.83
C GLU A 219 -1.09 4.86 -7.58
N SER A 220 -0.30 5.00 -8.65
CA SER A 220 0.19 3.87 -9.45
C SER A 220 1.02 2.89 -8.62
N LYS A 221 1.92 3.40 -7.76
CA LYS A 221 2.70 2.58 -6.83
C LYS A 221 1.77 1.79 -5.92
N LEU A 222 0.81 2.45 -5.28
CA LEU A 222 -0.09 1.77 -4.34
C LEU A 222 -0.99 0.75 -5.03
N VAL A 223 -1.50 1.06 -6.23
CA VAL A 223 -2.30 0.12 -7.03
C VAL A 223 -1.48 -1.13 -7.37
N ALA A 224 -0.21 -0.99 -7.71
CA ALA A 224 0.69 -2.12 -7.96
C ALA A 224 0.88 -2.99 -6.70
N GLU A 225 1.08 -2.38 -5.52
CA GLU A 225 1.18 -3.12 -4.25
C GLU A 225 -0.11 -3.89 -3.94
N ILE A 226 -1.28 -3.24 -4.09
CA ILE A 226 -2.57 -3.88 -3.88
C ILE A 226 -2.77 -5.03 -4.87
N ASN A 227 -2.40 -4.85 -6.14
CA ASN A 227 -2.48 -5.91 -7.15
C ASN A 227 -1.63 -7.13 -6.77
N ARG A 228 -0.45 -6.94 -6.18
CA ARG A 228 0.38 -8.05 -5.69
C ARG A 228 -0.27 -8.80 -4.53
N ILE A 229 -0.83 -8.07 -3.56
CA ILE A 229 -1.53 -8.67 -2.41
C ILE A 229 -2.77 -9.44 -2.87
N TRP A 230 -3.54 -8.86 -3.78
CA TRP A 230 -4.70 -9.51 -4.39
C TRP A 230 -4.31 -10.78 -5.15
N ALA A 231 -3.30 -10.70 -6.03
CA ALA A 231 -2.83 -11.85 -6.81
C ALA A 231 -2.30 -12.98 -5.90
N TRP A 232 -1.63 -12.64 -4.79
CA TRP A 232 -1.21 -13.60 -3.78
C TRP A 232 -2.41 -14.27 -3.10
N GLY A 233 -3.39 -13.48 -2.65
CA GLY A 233 -4.63 -14.00 -2.06
C GLY A 233 -5.39 -14.92 -3.03
N LEU A 234 -5.46 -14.54 -4.30
CA LEU A 234 -6.12 -15.32 -5.35
C LEU A 234 -5.37 -16.63 -5.63
N ALA A 235 -4.04 -16.58 -5.76
CA ALA A 235 -3.21 -17.75 -6.00
C ALA A 235 -3.23 -18.75 -4.83
N LYS A 236 -3.43 -18.28 -3.60
CA LYS A 236 -3.59 -19.12 -2.40
C LYS A 236 -5.03 -19.63 -2.21
N GLY A 237 -6.00 -19.13 -3.00
CA GLY A 237 -7.41 -19.46 -2.85
C GLY A 237 -8.09 -18.79 -1.64
N TYR A 238 -7.52 -17.72 -1.10
CA TYR A 238 -8.11 -16.95 0.01
C TYR A 238 -9.20 -15.98 -0.46
N THR A 239 -9.20 -15.67 -1.74
CA THR A 239 -10.24 -14.90 -2.41
C THR A 239 -10.58 -15.54 -3.75
N GLN A 240 -11.67 -15.09 -4.34
CA GLN A 240 -12.17 -15.48 -5.65
C GLN A 240 -12.53 -14.22 -6.43
N VAL A 241 -12.66 -14.37 -7.75
CA VAL A 241 -13.14 -13.29 -8.60
C VAL A 241 -14.67 -13.37 -8.69
N ALA A 242 -15.34 -12.34 -8.21
CA ALA A 242 -16.78 -12.17 -8.30
C ALA A 242 -17.12 -10.74 -8.72
N PRO A 243 -18.23 -10.52 -9.44
CA PRO A 243 -18.65 -9.20 -9.93
C PRO A 243 -19.21 -8.29 -8.82
N GLU A 244 -18.86 -8.55 -7.56
CA GLU A 244 -19.43 -7.86 -6.40
C GLU A 244 -18.87 -6.44 -6.29
N TYR A 245 -19.74 -5.44 -6.38
CA TYR A 245 -19.36 -4.03 -6.27
C TYR A 245 -20.10 -3.33 -5.13
N PHE A 246 -19.35 -2.87 -4.14
CA PHE A 246 -19.86 -2.01 -3.06
C PHE A 246 -19.47 -0.56 -3.33
N PRO A 247 -20.42 0.38 -3.56
CA PRO A 247 -20.10 1.79 -3.73
C PRO A 247 -19.64 2.43 -2.42
N LEU A 248 -18.76 3.43 -2.49
CA LEU A 248 -18.40 4.22 -1.32
C LEU A 248 -19.60 5.01 -0.81
N SER A 249 -19.88 4.92 0.49
CA SER A 249 -20.99 5.59 1.15
C SER A 249 -20.51 6.52 2.28
N GLY A 250 -21.43 7.31 2.84
CA GLY A 250 -21.15 8.22 3.96
C GLY A 250 -20.04 9.24 3.65
N VAL A 251 -19.08 9.37 4.56
CA VAL A 251 -17.94 10.30 4.46
C VAL A 251 -17.08 10.05 3.22
N HIS A 252 -17.12 8.84 2.66
CA HIS A 252 -16.34 8.46 1.48
C HIS A 252 -17.09 8.61 0.16
N ALA A 253 -18.40 8.94 0.16
CA ALA A 253 -19.20 9.05 -1.05
C ALA A 253 -18.64 10.06 -2.07
N LEU A 254 -18.06 11.18 -1.59
CA LEU A 254 -17.42 12.18 -2.45
C LEU A 254 -16.19 11.63 -3.21
N LYS A 255 -15.59 10.54 -2.73
CA LYS A 255 -14.44 9.87 -3.35
C LYS A 255 -14.84 8.74 -4.30
N GLU A 256 -16.13 8.43 -4.42
CA GLU A 256 -16.63 7.38 -5.32
C GLU A 256 -16.29 7.68 -6.79
N LYS A 257 -16.46 8.93 -7.22
CA LYS A 257 -16.07 9.35 -8.58
C LYS A 257 -14.58 9.13 -8.83
N GLN A 258 -13.72 9.43 -7.84
CA GLN A 258 -12.28 9.19 -7.95
C GLN A 258 -11.97 7.69 -8.04
N ARG A 259 -12.66 6.85 -7.26
CA ARG A 259 -12.54 5.39 -7.34
C ARG A 259 -12.95 4.86 -8.71
N GLN A 260 -14.07 5.30 -9.28
CA GLN A 260 -14.49 4.86 -10.61
C GLN A 260 -13.49 5.27 -11.70
N VAL A 261 -12.94 6.48 -11.62
CA VAL A 261 -11.86 6.93 -12.53
C VAL A 261 -10.61 6.05 -12.37
N GLN A 262 -10.24 5.68 -11.14
CA GLN A 262 -9.12 4.78 -10.88
C GLN A 262 -9.36 3.38 -11.45
N ILE A 263 -10.57 2.82 -11.27
CA ILE A 263 -10.97 1.52 -11.84
C ILE A 263 -10.84 1.55 -13.36
N ALA A 264 -11.36 2.59 -14.01
CA ALA A 264 -11.26 2.76 -15.46
C ALA A 264 -9.81 2.95 -15.94
N ARG A 265 -9.02 3.75 -15.21
CA ARG A 265 -7.63 4.07 -15.57
C ARG A 265 -6.69 2.88 -15.49
N TYR A 266 -6.79 2.09 -14.43
CA TYR A 266 -5.91 0.94 -14.21
C TYR A 266 -6.53 -0.38 -14.67
N GLN A 267 -7.69 -0.32 -15.34
CA GLN A 267 -8.42 -1.49 -15.82
C GLN A 267 -8.56 -2.53 -14.71
N LEU A 268 -9.01 -2.09 -13.53
CA LEU A 268 -9.23 -2.96 -12.38
C LEU A 268 -10.48 -3.80 -12.63
N GLN A 269 -10.38 -4.78 -13.52
CA GLN A 269 -11.42 -5.75 -13.78
C GLN A 269 -11.21 -6.98 -12.91
N ASP A 270 -12.33 -7.57 -12.55
CA ASP A 270 -12.44 -8.91 -12.01
C ASP A 270 -12.17 -9.87 -13.19
N PHE A 271 -10.96 -10.46 -13.26
CA PHE A 271 -10.52 -11.35 -14.34
C PHE A 271 -11.30 -12.67 -14.40
#